data_AF-A0A7S3WZ04-F1
#
_entry.id   AF-A0A7S3WZ04-F1
#
_cell.length_a   1.000
_cell.length_b   1.000
_cell.length_c   1.000
_cell.angle_alpha   90.00
_cell.angle_beta   90.00
_cell.angle_gamma   90.00
#
_symmetry.space_group_name_H-M   'P 1'
#
loop_
_entity.id
_entity.type
_entity.pdbx_description
1 polymer ?
#
loop_
_entity_poly.entity_id
_entity_poly.type
_entity_poly.pdbx_seq_one_letter_code
_entity_poly.pdbx_strand_id
1 'polypeptide(L)'
;GIELVRGLRLQNWQSWRGYAARREAIRAEMAELEKAGELKDGVKFTNPMMNSHLEALGVKLDGETNVAWLFHGITPDAASNVDKKDFDIDTAGTESGRLYGRGVYLTEISGRVDKFAAESVAGTHCMLLCRTMLGNALR
;
A
#
# COMPACT_ATOMS: atom_id res chain seq x y z
N GLY A 1 -2.14 9.08 -23.47
CA GLY A 1 -1.24 8.78 -22.33
C GLY A 1 -1.86 9.34 -21.07
N ILE A 2 -1.48 8.84 -19.89
CA ILE A 2 -1.89 9.44 -18.61
C ILE A 2 -0.87 10.51 -18.24
N GLU A 3 -1.33 11.62 -17.69
CA GLU A 3 -0.51 12.73 -17.22
C GLU A 3 -0.76 12.99 -15.73
N LEU A 4 0.30 13.22 -14.96
CA LEU A 4 0.17 13.61 -13.56
C LEU A 4 -0.24 15.08 -13.46
N VAL A 5 -1.49 15.32 -13.09
CA VAL A 5 -2.03 16.69 -12.96
C VAL A 5 -1.83 17.31 -11.57
N ARG A 6 -1.72 16.49 -10.52
CA ARG A 6 -1.56 16.95 -9.13
C ARG A 6 -0.99 15.85 -8.24
N GLY A 7 -0.12 16.23 -7.30
CA GLY A 7 0.35 15.37 -6.21
C GLY A 7 0.17 16.06 -4.85
N LEU A 8 -0.26 15.31 -3.84
CA LEU A 8 -0.44 15.81 -2.47
C LEU A 8 0.19 14.84 -1.49
N ARG A 9 0.89 15.37 -0.48
CA ARG A 9 1.38 14.57 0.65
C ARG A 9 0.31 14.53 1.74
N LEU A 10 -0.18 13.34 2.04
CA LEU A 10 -1.13 13.14 3.13
C LEU A 10 -0.40 13.17 4.48
N GLN A 11 -0.93 13.93 5.43
CA GLN A 11 -0.40 14.07 6.77
C GLN A 11 -1.50 13.79 7.79
N ASN A 12 -1.63 12.53 8.20
CA ASN A 12 -2.56 12.09 9.23
C ASN A 12 -1.75 11.42 10.36
N TRP A 13 -1.71 12.06 11.53
CA TRP A 13 -0.89 11.59 12.64
C TRP A 13 -1.51 10.38 13.34
N GLN A 14 -2.84 10.26 13.36
CA GLN A 14 -3.54 9.11 13.93
C GLN A 14 -3.20 7.83 13.13
N SER A 15 -3.34 7.89 11.82
CA SER A 15 -2.97 6.79 10.91
C SER A 15 -1.47 6.48 11.02
N TRP A 16 -0.62 7.51 11.12
CA TRP A 16 0.82 7.30 11.29
C TRP A 16 1.17 6.61 12.61
N ARG A 17 0.50 6.99 13.72
CA ARG A 17 0.68 6.33 15.02
C ARG A 17 0.28 4.86 14.95
N GLY A 18 -0.86 4.55 14.33
CA GLY A 18 -1.33 3.17 14.13
C GLY A 18 -0.36 2.35 13.27
N TYR A 19 0.07 2.93 12.15
CA TYR A 19 1.07 2.34 11.26
C TYR A 19 2.37 2.02 12.01
N ALA A 20 2.93 2.98 12.75
CA ALA A 20 4.17 2.80 13.49
C ALA A 20 4.04 1.71 14.58
N ALA A 21 2.94 1.70 15.33
CA ALA A 21 2.69 0.66 16.34
C ALA A 21 2.57 -0.74 15.70
N ARG A 22 1.83 -0.86 14.58
CA ARG A 22 1.69 -2.13 13.87
C ARG A 22 3.01 -2.61 13.28
N ARG A 23 3.87 -1.69 12.83
CA ARG A 23 5.22 -2.02 12.34
C ARG A 23 6.06 -2.71 13.39
N GLU A 24 6.08 -2.20 14.62
CA GLU A 24 6.85 -2.82 15.70
C GLU A 24 6.30 -4.20 16.06
N ALA A 25 4.97 -4.39 16.02
CA ALA A 25 4.36 -5.70 16.22
C ALA A 25 4.74 -6.71 15.13
N ILE A 26 4.69 -6.30 13.84
CA ILE A 26 5.11 -7.14 12.72
C ILE A 26 6.60 -7.45 12.81
N ARG A 27 7.44 -6.49 13.18
CA ARG A 27 8.89 -6.70 13.36
C ARG A 27 9.16 -7.78 14.41
N ALA A 28 8.46 -7.74 15.54
CA ALA A 28 8.57 -8.78 16.57
C ALA A 28 8.13 -10.15 16.05
N GLU A 29 7.01 -10.22 15.33
CA GLU A 29 6.52 -11.46 14.71
C GLU A 29 7.53 -12.04 13.71
N MET A 30 8.08 -11.20 12.83
CA MET A 30 9.09 -11.61 11.85
C MET A 30 10.36 -12.15 12.53
N ALA A 31 10.82 -11.49 13.60
CA ALA A 31 12.00 -11.93 14.36
C ALA A 31 11.78 -13.30 15.05
N GLU A 32 10.59 -13.56 15.58
CA GLU A 32 10.28 -14.88 16.17
C GLU A 32 10.18 -15.97 15.09
N LEU A 33 9.57 -15.67 13.94
CA LEU A 33 9.54 -16.59 12.80
C LEU A 33 10.95 -16.89 12.28
N GLU A 34 11.84 -15.90 12.25
CA GLU A 34 13.24 -16.08 11.84
C GLU A 34 13.96 -17.04 12.78
N LYS A 35 13.84 -16.82 14.10
CA LYS A 35 14.44 -17.70 15.13
C LYS A 35 13.92 -19.13 15.05
N ALA A 36 12.65 -19.31 14.72
CA ALA A 36 12.02 -20.61 14.55
C ALA A 36 12.40 -21.30 13.23
N GLY A 37 13.07 -20.61 12.30
CA GLY A 37 13.31 -21.11 10.94
C GLY A 37 12.03 -21.24 10.11
N GLU A 38 10.96 -20.53 10.50
CA GLU A 38 9.63 -20.56 9.88
C GLU A 38 9.42 -19.42 8.87
N LEU A 39 10.34 -18.45 8.82
CA LEU A 39 10.46 -17.60 7.64
C LEU A 39 10.86 -18.49 6.48
N LYS A 40 9.86 -18.96 5.72
CA LYS A 40 10.06 -19.42 4.35
C LYS A 40 10.79 -18.32 3.59
N ASP A 41 11.38 -18.63 2.44
CA ASP A 41 11.74 -17.62 1.43
C ASP A 41 10.45 -16.89 0.98
N GLY A 42 9.91 -16.06 1.87
CA GLY A 42 8.69 -15.33 1.68
C GLY A 42 8.90 -14.42 0.50
N VAL A 43 7.81 -14.07 -0.17
CA VAL A 43 7.86 -13.11 -1.27
C VAL A 43 8.37 -11.79 -0.71
N LYS A 44 9.68 -11.55 -0.84
CA LYS A 44 10.28 -10.24 -0.63
C LYS A 44 9.85 -9.42 -1.82
N PHE A 45 8.86 -8.56 -1.58
CA PHE A 45 8.34 -7.73 -2.64
C PHE A 45 9.41 -6.71 -2.99
N THR A 46 10.08 -6.94 -4.10
CA THR A 46 11.14 -6.04 -4.59
C THR A 46 10.79 -5.65 -6.01
N ASN A 47 10.55 -4.35 -6.22
CA ASN A 47 10.55 -3.77 -7.55
C ASN A 47 11.89 -3.04 -7.70
N PRO A 48 12.87 -3.61 -8.43
CA PRO A 48 14.23 -3.06 -8.49
C PRO A 48 14.26 -1.61 -9.00
N MET A 49 13.37 -1.26 -9.92
CA MET A 49 13.27 0.09 -10.49
C MET A 49 12.71 1.10 -9.48
N MET A 50 11.69 0.70 -8.72
CA MET A 50 11.17 1.54 -7.63
C MET A 50 12.23 1.69 -6.53
N ASN A 51 12.90 0.60 -6.15
CA ASN A 51 13.90 0.61 -5.09
C ASN A 51 15.10 1.49 -5.43
N SER A 52 15.61 1.43 -6.66
CA SER A 52 16.71 2.30 -7.10
C SER A 52 16.30 3.78 -7.11
N HIS A 53 15.06 4.08 -7.50
CA HIS A 53 14.54 5.44 -7.46
C HIS A 53 14.40 5.95 -6.01
N LEU A 54 13.89 5.12 -5.10
CA LEU A 54 13.77 5.46 -3.68
C LEU A 54 15.15 5.65 -3.03
N GLU A 55 16.11 4.80 -3.36
CA GLU A 55 17.50 4.92 -2.90
C GLU A 55 18.14 6.22 -3.37
N ALA A 56 17.96 6.59 -4.65
CA ALA A 56 18.42 7.87 -5.19
C ALA A 56 17.78 9.09 -4.49
N LEU A 57 16.55 8.94 -3.97
CA LEU A 57 15.86 9.93 -3.16
C LEU A 57 16.23 9.88 -1.66
N GLY A 58 17.11 8.97 -1.24
CA GLY A 58 17.48 8.76 0.16
C GLY A 58 16.38 8.11 1.01
N VAL A 59 15.38 7.49 0.37
CA VAL A 59 14.27 6.82 1.05
C VAL A 59 14.62 5.35 1.31
N LYS A 60 15.04 5.05 2.54
CA LYS A 60 15.33 3.68 2.96
C LYS A 60 14.05 2.90 3.27
N LEU A 61 13.85 1.77 2.60
CA LEU A 61 12.80 0.81 2.91
C LEU A 61 13.14 -0.03 4.14
N ASP A 62 12.12 -0.39 4.90
CA ASP A 62 12.27 -1.28 6.06
C ASP A 62 12.22 -2.73 5.57
N GLY A 63 13.38 -3.37 5.51
CA GLY A 63 13.51 -4.76 5.09
C GLY A 63 13.04 -5.76 6.14
N GLU A 64 13.01 -5.39 7.43
CA GLU A 64 12.63 -6.29 8.52
C GLU A 64 11.13 -6.56 8.53
N THR A 65 10.32 -5.57 8.11
CA THR A 65 8.87 -5.69 8.03
C THR A 65 8.34 -5.85 6.59
N ASN A 66 9.24 -6.11 5.64
CA ASN A 66 8.95 -6.29 4.22
C ASN A 66 8.10 -5.13 3.66
N VAL A 67 8.60 -3.89 3.80
CA VAL A 67 7.87 -2.69 3.38
C VAL A 67 8.05 -2.42 1.89
N ALA A 68 6.93 -2.18 1.20
CA ALA A 68 6.88 -1.76 -0.19
C ALA A 68 6.08 -0.46 -0.36
N TRP A 69 6.33 0.25 -1.45
CA TRP A 69 5.44 1.31 -1.93
C TRP A 69 4.51 0.75 -3.00
N LEU A 70 3.21 0.85 -2.77
CA LEU A 70 2.19 0.30 -3.66
C LEU A 70 1.10 1.33 -3.93
N PHE A 71 0.46 1.22 -5.08
CA PHE A 71 -0.64 2.06 -5.48
C PHE A 71 -1.98 1.46 -5.10
N HIS A 72 -2.92 2.31 -4.70
CA HIS A 72 -4.33 1.96 -4.50
C HIS A 72 -5.22 2.97 -5.23
N GLY A 73 -6.09 2.48 -6.12
CA GLY A 73 -7.08 3.33 -6.80
C GLY A 73 -8.18 3.74 -5.82
N ILE A 74 -8.60 5.00 -5.87
CA ILE A 74 -9.68 5.53 -5.04
C ILE A 74 -10.65 6.35 -5.89
N THR A 75 -11.88 6.50 -5.43
CA THR A 75 -12.85 7.39 -6.07
C THR A 75 -12.49 8.86 -5.80
N PRO A 76 -12.93 9.82 -6.64
CA PRO A 76 -12.73 11.25 -6.37
C PRO A 76 -13.36 11.74 -5.05
N ASP A 77 -14.48 11.15 -4.64
CA ASP A 77 -15.10 11.43 -3.34
C ASP A 77 -14.22 10.95 -2.17
N ALA A 78 -13.68 9.72 -2.27
CA ALA A 78 -12.73 9.20 -1.29
C ALA A 78 -11.46 10.07 -1.23
N ALA A 79 -10.96 10.54 -2.37
CA ALA A 79 -9.80 11.42 -2.45
C ALA A 79 -10.01 12.75 -1.72
N SER A 80 -11.24 13.26 -1.71
CA SER A 80 -11.61 14.50 -1.02
C SER A 80 -11.69 14.35 0.51
N ASN A 81 -11.72 13.11 1.01
CA ASN A 81 -11.89 12.79 2.43
C ASN A 81 -10.77 11.89 2.99
N VAL A 82 -9.73 11.61 2.20
CA VAL A 82 -8.70 10.62 2.54
C VAL A 82 -7.83 11.03 3.73
N ASP A 83 -7.80 12.33 4.05
CA ASP A 83 -7.12 12.86 5.23
C ASP A 83 -7.87 12.54 6.54
N LYS A 84 -9.17 12.24 6.47
CA LYS A 84 -10.05 12.07 7.65
C LYS A 84 -10.37 10.63 8.00
N LYS A 85 -10.18 9.68 7.08
CA LYS A 85 -10.59 8.28 7.25
C LYS A 85 -9.46 7.33 6.89
N ASP A 86 -9.29 6.27 7.68
CA ASP A 86 -8.44 5.14 7.32
C ASP A 86 -9.10 4.27 6.23
N PHE A 87 -8.33 3.30 5.72
CA PHE A 87 -8.88 2.27 4.84
C PHE A 87 -10.00 1.50 5.53
N ASP A 88 -11.20 1.60 4.97
CA ASP A 88 -12.34 0.86 5.44
C ASP A 88 -12.44 -0.49 4.72
N ILE A 89 -11.94 -1.54 5.37
CA ILE A 89 -12.02 -2.92 4.87
C ILE A 89 -13.47 -3.38 4.72
N ASP A 90 -14.40 -2.79 5.48
CA ASP A 90 -15.79 -3.18 5.42
C ASP A 90 -16.45 -2.76 4.11
N THR A 91 -16.04 -1.61 3.58
CA THR A 91 -16.47 -1.08 2.28
C THR A 91 -15.53 -1.44 1.13
N ALA A 92 -14.31 -1.88 1.41
CA ALA A 92 -13.37 -2.38 0.39
C ALA A 92 -13.88 -3.67 -0.28
N GLY A 93 -14.07 -3.63 -1.61
CA GLY A 93 -14.41 -4.80 -2.40
C GLY A 93 -15.91 -5.18 -2.40
N THR A 94 -16.80 -4.19 -2.33
CA THR A 94 -18.23 -4.31 -2.66
C THR A 94 -18.46 -4.38 -4.17
N GLU A 95 -17.56 -3.79 -4.97
CA GLU A 95 -17.60 -3.85 -6.43
C GLU A 95 -16.59 -4.89 -6.96
N SER A 96 -17.12 -6.03 -7.42
CA SER A 96 -16.52 -7.02 -8.34
C SER A 96 -15.06 -7.50 -8.15
N GLY A 97 -14.86 -8.80 -7.91
CA GLY A 97 -13.58 -9.50 -8.20
C GLY A 97 -12.70 -9.91 -7.01
N ARG A 98 -13.25 -10.58 -5.99
CA ARG A 98 -12.52 -11.08 -4.81
C ARG A 98 -11.64 -12.31 -5.08
N LEU A 99 -10.65 -12.19 -5.95
CA LEU A 99 -9.72 -13.29 -6.25
C LEU A 99 -8.89 -13.73 -5.03
N TYR A 100 -8.63 -12.82 -4.09
CA TYR A 100 -7.72 -13.03 -2.96
C TYR A 100 -8.35 -12.74 -1.59
N GLY A 101 -9.68 -12.72 -1.50
CA GLY A 101 -10.43 -12.53 -0.25
C GLY A 101 -10.90 -11.08 0.00
N ARG A 102 -11.38 -10.83 1.22
CA ARG A 102 -11.86 -9.49 1.64
C ARG A 102 -10.69 -8.66 2.15
N GLY A 103 -10.44 -7.51 1.55
CA GLY A 103 -9.34 -6.64 1.94
C GLY A 103 -9.14 -5.45 0.99
N VAL A 104 -8.12 -4.65 1.32
CA VAL A 104 -7.65 -3.55 0.46
C VAL A 104 -6.70 -4.12 -0.59
N TYR A 105 -6.92 -3.78 -1.85
CA TYR A 105 -6.11 -4.24 -2.97
C TYR A 105 -5.12 -3.15 -3.39
N LEU A 106 -3.84 -3.50 -3.44
CA LEU A 106 -2.78 -2.60 -3.88
C LEU A 106 -1.98 -3.23 -5.03
N THR A 107 -1.34 -2.39 -5.85
CA THR A 107 -0.57 -2.82 -7.01
C THR A 107 0.72 -2.02 -7.17
N GLU A 108 1.76 -2.64 -7.73
CA GLU A 108 3.02 -1.99 -8.09
C GLU A 108 2.93 -1.10 -9.35
N ILE A 109 1.90 -1.29 -10.17
CA ILE A 109 1.77 -0.63 -11.46
C ILE A 109 0.66 0.42 -11.39
N SER A 110 1.06 1.68 -11.44
CA SER A 110 0.12 2.81 -11.42
C SER A 110 -0.96 2.70 -12.51
N GLY A 111 -0.61 2.32 -13.74
CA GLY A 111 -1.59 2.12 -14.83
C GLY A 111 -2.55 0.93 -14.67
N ARG A 112 -2.46 0.15 -13.58
CA ARG A 112 -3.41 -0.92 -13.25
C ARG A 112 -4.43 -0.51 -12.19
N VAL A 113 -4.27 0.67 -11.55
CA VAL A 113 -5.21 1.15 -10.53
C VAL A 113 -6.57 1.52 -11.11
N ASP A 114 -6.63 1.89 -12.39
CA ASP A 114 -7.85 2.31 -13.08
C ASP A 114 -8.93 1.23 -13.14
N LYS A 115 -8.54 -0.04 -12.93
CA LYS A 115 -9.49 -1.16 -12.81
C LYS A 115 -10.25 -1.16 -11.48
N PHE A 116 -9.80 -0.40 -10.49
CA PHE A 116 -10.34 -0.35 -9.14
C PHE A 116 -10.93 1.01 -8.76
N ALA A 117 -10.56 2.09 -9.46
CA ALA A 117 -11.17 3.39 -9.28
C ALA A 117 -12.46 3.46 -10.12
N ALA A 118 -13.59 3.10 -9.51
CA ALA A 118 -14.89 3.34 -10.09
C ALA A 118 -15.07 4.86 -10.27
N GLU A 119 -15.25 5.26 -11.52
CA GLU A 119 -15.58 6.63 -11.96
C GLU A 119 -14.44 7.64 -11.92
N SER A 120 -14.08 8.14 -13.11
CA SER A 120 -13.27 9.36 -13.24
C SER A 120 -14.21 10.57 -13.29
N VAL A 121 -13.90 11.62 -12.55
CA VAL A 121 -14.60 12.91 -12.70
C VAL A 121 -13.81 13.73 -13.71
N ALA A 122 -14.43 14.09 -14.83
CA ALA A 122 -13.81 14.82 -15.92
C ALA A 122 -12.50 14.18 -16.45
N GLY A 123 -12.43 12.84 -16.48
CA GLY A 123 -11.24 12.11 -16.93
C GLY A 123 -10.07 12.12 -15.93
N THR A 124 -10.28 12.61 -14.70
CA THR A 124 -9.27 12.55 -13.64
C THR A 124 -9.40 11.25 -12.85
N HIS A 125 -8.30 10.53 -12.75
CA HIS A 125 -8.17 9.31 -11.94
C HIS A 125 -7.46 9.63 -10.63
N CYS A 126 -7.96 9.08 -9.52
CA CYS A 126 -7.38 9.27 -8.20
C CYS A 126 -6.73 7.97 -7.71
N MET A 127 -5.51 8.09 -7.18
CA MET A 127 -4.79 6.97 -6.60
C MET A 127 -3.97 7.43 -5.40
N LEU A 128 -3.75 6.52 -4.47
CA LEU A 128 -2.82 6.67 -3.34
C LEU A 128 -1.53 5.94 -3.64
N LEU A 129 -0.42 6.53 -3.20
CA LEU A 129 0.86 5.85 -3.06
C LEU A 129 1.05 5.53 -1.57
N CYS A 130 0.98 4.25 -1.23
CA CYS A 130 0.91 3.75 0.13
C CYS A 130 2.24 3.10 0.54
N ARG A 131 2.71 3.42 1.75
CA ARG A 131 3.77 2.67 2.41
C ARG A 131 3.15 1.45 3.08
N THR A 132 3.37 0.26 2.54
CA THR A 132 2.67 -0.96 2.94
C THR A 132 3.62 -1.95 3.58
N MET A 133 3.29 -2.42 4.78
CA MET A 133 3.99 -3.53 5.44
C MET A 133 3.40 -4.84 4.95
N LEU A 134 4.21 -5.68 4.32
CA LEU A 134 3.74 -6.98 3.80
C LEU A 134 4.00 -8.11 4.79
N GLY A 135 4.94 -7.93 5.73
CA GLY A 135 5.33 -8.99 6.67
C GLY A 135 5.70 -10.29 5.95
N ASN A 136 5.23 -11.42 6.49
CA ASN A 136 5.36 -12.73 5.88
C ASN A 136 4.14 -13.05 4.99
N ALA A 137 4.16 -12.57 3.75
CA ALA A 137 3.07 -12.80 2.80
C ALA A 137 2.99 -14.29 2.39
N LEU A 138 1.76 -14.83 2.27
CA LEU A 138 1.43 -16.22 1.87
C LEU A 138 1.72 -17.32 2.90
N ARG A 139 1.49 -17.05 4.19
CA ARG A 139 1.48 -18.10 5.22
C ARG A 139 0.45 -19.19 4.92
#